data_AF-A0A4P9ZMH5-F1
#
_entry.id   AF-A0A4P9ZMH5-F1
#
_cell.length_a   1.000
_cell.length_b   1.000
_cell.length_c   1.000
_cell.angle_alpha   90.00
_cell.angle_beta   90.00
_cell.angle_gamma   90.00
#
_symmetry.space_group_name_H-M   'P 1'
#
loop_
_entity.id
_entity.type
_entity.pdbx_description
1 polymer ?
#
loop_
_entity_poly.entity_id
_entity_poly.type
_entity_poly.pdbx_seq_one_letter_code
_entity_poly.pdbx_strand_id
1 'polypeptide(L)'
;MSGFGSSIMTELASLSSEARRKYPEIKEASERVILLIRSSKNKPPADLALELAHSADTILPFTLACTTKQVKLITIAMGCMQRLTTHSAIPADSIATILTTLNDVVSLGVEIQLRILQLLMPLLSNYESVHGPVLAQALKLCFKLQESKVGVVNNTAAATLRQLVILVFEKVGREDEALPPTLTVSQSESPDPGLSSSARDALAVFQDLCLLTGGLSPQFIDIVGLARTFGLELMESVLTYHSSVFRRHRPFAALLRDHMCPVVIKLFSDSSDFPSYMRLMRLFFISIKQLRTLIPVECEIYITMLIRLLDPDYPMWQRVLAMEVFRGMCGDGELLRFLYSEYDLRERAKPVYADFIAALGRIATEKPNSIGIANGSAATPQPTGTALTTAAEAPGGNGPEGSDSVDPSVLSRSLALVRVQCLDQLDKVEPPPIPDSYLFYLSMMCLTGVVDKLAATTLPLVTQSLPLAASGASPVPEPLSDPTVPVLTRGLNLDQHAHGALLRTVRGMTDAAWPALLAAFSFYLTTRLDDELFRQLMTAYQHLTNLSGALGLGTPRDALLTSLCKHCLP
;
A
#
# COMPACT_ATOMS: atom_id res chain seq x y z
N MET A 1 45.04 13.60 -12.98
CA MET A 1 43.75 13.68 -13.67
C MET A 1 42.73 12.96 -12.83
N SER A 2 41.61 13.59 -12.49
CA SER A 2 40.50 12.91 -11.83
C SER A 2 40.02 11.72 -12.68
N GLY A 3 39.56 10.63 -12.05
CA GLY A 3 39.04 9.45 -12.77
C GLY A 3 37.94 9.81 -13.76
N PHE A 4 37.10 10.80 -13.41
CA PHE A 4 36.04 11.36 -14.24
C PHE A 4 36.54 11.91 -15.59
N GLY A 5 37.51 12.84 -15.57
CA GLY A 5 38.01 13.47 -16.79
C GLY A 5 38.72 12.49 -17.73
N SER A 6 39.44 11.51 -17.18
CA SER A 6 40.09 10.45 -17.98
C SER A 6 39.08 9.51 -18.66
N SER A 7 37.98 9.22 -17.97
CA SER A 7 36.91 8.34 -18.44
C SER A 7 36.16 8.97 -19.61
N ILE A 8 35.75 10.23 -19.50
CA ILE A 8 35.07 10.96 -20.58
C ILE A 8 35.98 11.13 -21.79
N MET A 9 37.26 11.48 -21.59
CA MET A 9 38.20 11.59 -22.70
C MET A 9 38.37 10.28 -23.46
N THR A 10 38.34 9.14 -22.78
CA THR A 10 38.44 7.83 -23.43
C THR A 10 37.22 7.54 -24.30
N GLU A 11 36.02 7.88 -23.84
CA GLU A 11 34.78 7.68 -24.60
C GLU A 11 34.63 8.66 -25.76
N LEU A 12 34.97 9.94 -25.56
CA LEU A 12 35.00 10.93 -26.65
C LEU A 12 36.06 10.58 -27.70
N ALA A 13 37.21 10.03 -27.30
CA ALA A 13 38.22 9.52 -28.23
C ALA A 13 37.69 8.31 -29.01
N SER A 14 36.95 7.40 -28.36
CA SER A 14 36.28 6.29 -29.03
C SER A 14 35.26 6.80 -30.06
N LEU A 15 34.42 7.76 -29.67
CA LEU A 15 33.41 8.38 -30.56
C LEU A 15 34.07 9.06 -31.76
N SER A 16 35.13 9.83 -31.53
CA SER A 16 35.94 10.48 -32.57
C SER A 16 36.57 9.47 -33.53
N SER A 17 37.12 8.36 -33.00
CA SER A 17 37.77 7.33 -33.82
C SER A 17 36.78 6.59 -34.74
N GLU A 18 35.57 6.30 -34.24
CA GLU A 18 34.51 5.62 -34.98
C GLU A 18 33.89 6.55 -36.04
N ALA A 19 33.76 7.85 -35.74
CA ALA A 19 33.23 8.84 -36.66
C ALA A 19 34.23 9.28 -37.75
N ARG A 20 35.55 9.09 -37.54
CA ARG A 20 36.65 9.67 -38.33
C ARG A 20 36.53 9.51 -39.85
N ARG A 21 35.97 8.40 -40.34
CA ARG A 21 35.90 8.10 -41.79
C ARG A 21 34.64 8.61 -42.46
N LYS A 22 33.50 8.63 -41.76
CA LYS A 22 32.18 8.88 -42.36
C LYS A 22 31.52 10.19 -41.91
N TYR A 23 31.91 10.72 -40.75
CA TYR A 23 31.25 11.88 -40.13
C TYR A 23 32.31 12.83 -39.53
N PRO A 24 32.95 13.68 -40.34
CA PRO A 24 34.01 14.57 -39.87
C PRO A 24 33.52 15.60 -38.85
N GLU A 25 32.27 16.03 -38.93
CA GLU A 25 31.66 17.00 -38.01
C GLU A 25 31.60 16.48 -36.56
N ILE A 26 31.28 15.20 -36.36
CA ILE A 26 31.27 14.55 -35.04
C ILE A 26 32.68 14.49 -34.46
N LYS A 27 33.67 14.24 -35.32
CA LYS A 27 35.08 14.18 -34.94
C LYS A 27 35.55 15.55 -34.45
N GLU A 28 35.27 16.62 -35.20
CA GLU A 28 35.63 17.98 -34.80
C GLU A 28 34.95 18.40 -33.51
N ALA A 29 33.65 18.12 -33.36
CA ALA A 29 32.91 18.43 -32.14
C ALA A 29 33.51 17.67 -30.93
N SER A 30 33.82 16.38 -31.09
CA SER A 30 34.44 15.58 -30.03
C SER A 30 35.83 16.08 -29.64
N GLU A 31 36.64 16.49 -30.62
CA GLU A 31 37.98 17.06 -30.39
C GLU A 31 37.90 18.41 -29.65
N ARG A 32 36.91 19.26 -29.94
CA ARG A 32 36.68 20.52 -29.20
C ARG A 32 36.38 20.27 -27.72
N VAL A 33 35.50 19.32 -27.40
CA VAL A 33 35.20 18.96 -26.00
C VAL A 33 36.42 18.34 -25.30
N ILE A 34 37.22 17.52 -26.00
CA ILE A 34 38.48 16.99 -25.46
C ILE A 34 39.48 18.13 -25.16
N LEU A 35 39.55 19.15 -26.02
CA LEU A 35 40.42 20.31 -25.78
C LEU A 35 39.99 21.09 -24.53
N LEU A 36 38.69 21.30 -24.33
CA LEU A 36 38.13 21.91 -23.12
C LEU A 36 38.49 21.11 -21.86
N ILE A 37 38.37 19.78 -21.90
CA ILE A 37 38.75 18.93 -20.76
C ILE A 37 40.27 19.00 -20.50
N ARG A 38 41.09 19.12 -21.55
CA ARG A 38 42.55 19.24 -21.42
C ARG A 38 42.99 20.58 -20.86
N SER A 39 42.34 21.68 -21.23
CA SER A 39 42.63 23.01 -20.67
C SER A 39 42.32 23.08 -19.17
N SER A 40 41.36 22.26 -18.70
CA SER A 40 40.90 22.23 -17.31
C SER A 40 41.53 21.13 -16.45
N LYS A 41 42.65 20.53 -16.91
CA LYS A 41 43.33 19.35 -16.32
C LYS A 41 43.68 19.42 -14.83
N ASN A 42 43.75 20.62 -14.25
CA ASN A 42 44.18 20.86 -12.86
C ASN A 42 43.03 21.18 -11.89
N LYS A 43 41.78 21.27 -12.36
CA LYS A 43 40.62 21.59 -11.52
C LYS A 43 40.02 20.34 -10.86
N PRO A 44 39.40 20.44 -9.68
CA PRO A 44 38.66 19.34 -9.05
C PRO A 44 37.49 18.89 -9.95
N PRO A 45 37.00 17.64 -9.79
CA PRO A 45 35.96 17.09 -10.66
C PRO A 45 34.65 17.88 -10.68
N ALA A 46 34.30 18.56 -9.58
CA ALA A 46 33.11 19.41 -9.50
C ALA A 46 33.24 20.69 -10.35
N ASP A 47 34.38 21.37 -10.30
CA ASP A 47 34.64 22.58 -11.09
C ASP A 47 34.74 22.25 -12.58
N LEU A 48 35.29 21.08 -12.93
CA LEU A 48 35.29 20.59 -14.31
C LEU A 48 33.87 20.33 -14.82
N ALA A 49 33.01 19.72 -13.99
CA ALA A 49 31.62 19.49 -14.35
C ALA A 49 30.85 20.81 -14.54
N LEU A 50 31.07 21.80 -13.66
CA LEU A 50 30.49 23.13 -13.81
C LEU A 50 30.98 23.81 -15.10
N GLU A 51 32.26 23.76 -15.43
CA GLU A 51 32.80 24.37 -16.65
C GLU A 51 32.25 23.71 -17.93
N LEU A 52 32.05 22.39 -17.92
CA LEU A 52 31.38 21.65 -18.99
C LEU A 52 29.89 22.00 -19.09
N ALA A 53 29.21 22.23 -17.96
CA ALA A 53 27.81 22.63 -17.90
C ALA A 53 27.56 24.06 -18.42
N HIS A 54 28.58 24.93 -18.44
CA HIS A 54 28.49 26.25 -19.06
C HIS A 54 28.71 26.22 -20.58
N SER A 55 29.33 25.16 -21.11
CA SER A 55 29.63 25.04 -22.54
C SER A 55 28.51 24.30 -23.27
N ALA A 56 27.78 25.01 -24.14
CA ALA A 56 26.79 24.41 -25.04
C ALA A 56 27.42 23.43 -26.05
N ASP A 57 28.72 23.57 -26.33
CA ASP A 57 29.45 22.67 -27.24
C ASP A 57 29.60 21.26 -26.68
N THR A 58 29.41 21.06 -25.36
CA THR A 58 29.49 19.76 -24.70
C THR A 58 28.46 18.76 -25.27
N ILE A 59 27.27 19.23 -25.66
CA ILE A 59 26.20 18.34 -26.13
C ILE A 59 26.23 18.04 -27.63
N LEU A 60 26.87 18.92 -28.42
CA LEU A 60 26.86 18.87 -29.88
C LEU A 60 27.34 17.53 -30.48
N PRO A 61 28.45 16.90 -29.99
CA PRO A 61 28.90 15.62 -30.53
C PRO A 61 27.85 14.52 -30.39
N PHE A 62 27.05 14.56 -29.32
CA PHE A 62 26.05 13.55 -29.02
C PHE A 62 24.77 13.75 -29.83
N THR A 63 24.30 15.00 -29.95
CA THR A 63 23.19 15.36 -30.84
C THR A 63 23.49 14.94 -32.27
N LEU A 64 24.70 15.23 -32.77
CA LEU A 64 25.13 14.82 -34.11
C LEU A 64 25.28 13.30 -34.23
N ALA A 65 25.76 12.60 -33.20
CA ALA A 65 25.80 11.14 -33.21
C ALA A 65 24.39 10.52 -33.33
N CYS A 66 23.40 11.09 -32.62
CA CYS A 66 22.00 10.67 -32.68
C CYS A 66 21.38 10.87 -34.07
N THR A 67 21.72 11.95 -34.80
CA THR A 67 21.20 12.18 -36.15
C THR A 67 21.73 11.21 -37.20
N THR A 68 22.90 10.58 -36.98
CA THR A 68 23.47 9.60 -37.92
C THR A 68 22.65 8.31 -38.06
N LYS A 69 21.77 8.02 -37.08
CA LYS A 69 21.01 6.76 -36.96
C LYS A 69 21.87 5.48 -36.95
N GLN A 70 23.17 5.60 -36.69
CA GLN A 70 24.09 4.46 -36.58
C GLN A 70 24.14 3.94 -35.14
N VAL A 71 23.68 2.71 -34.92
CA VAL A 71 23.52 2.11 -33.58
C VAL A 71 24.80 2.15 -32.75
N LYS A 72 25.96 1.84 -33.34
CA LYS A 72 27.26 1.85 -32.64
C LYS A 72 27.66 3.24 -32.15
N LEU A 73 27.52 4.26 -33.00
CA LEU A 73 27.84 5.65 -32.63
C LEU A 73 26.91 6.16 -31.54
N ILE A 74 25.61 5.86 -31.65
CA ILE A 74 24.60 6.25 -30.66
C ILE A 74 24.90 5.59 -29.32
N THR A 75 25.25 4.29 -29.29
CA THR A 75 25.52 3.58 -28.04
C THR A 75 26.73 4.16 -27.30
N ILE A 76 27.81 4.50 -28.02
CA ILE A 76 28.98 5.16 -27.43
C ILE A 76 28.61 6.56 -26.91
N ALA A 77 27.87 7.34 -27.71
CA ALA A 77 27.41 8.67 -27.33
C ALA A 77 26.52 8.64 -26.07
N MET A 78 25.60 7.68 -25.97
CA MET A 78 24.72 7.52 -24.82
C MET A 78 25.46 7.12 -23.54
N GLY A 79 26.47 6.25 -23.63
CA GLY A 79 27.34 5.92 -22.50
C GLY A 79 28.05 7.16 -21.95
N CYS A 80 28.57 8.00 -22.85
CA CYS A 80 29.20 9.26 -22.47
C CYS A 80 28.21 10.25 -21.87
N MET A 81 27.01 10.39 -22.45
CA MET A 81 25.95 11.22 -21.89
C MET A 81 25.57 10.77 -20.48
N GLN A 82 25.40 9.47 -20.24
CA GLN A 82 25.06 8.94 -18.92
C GLN A 82 26.08 9.33 -17.85
N ARG A 83 27.38 9.26 -18.17
CA ARG A 83 28.46 9.70 -17.26
C ARG A 83 28.44 11.21 -17.02
N LEU A 84 28.23 12.00 -18.07
CA LEU A 84 28.12 13.46 -17.96
C LEU A 84 26.92 13.87 -17.08
N THR A 85 25.76 13.24 -17.28
CA THR A 85 24.56 13.46 -16.47
C THR A 85 24.78 13.06 -15.01
N THR A 86 25.49 11.96 -14.75
CA THR A 86 25.76 11.49 -13.38
C THR A 86 26.57 12.50 -12.56
N HIS A 87 27.44 13.28 -13.21
CA HIS A 87 28.26 14.33 -12.58
C HIS A 87 27.69 15.74 -12.77
N SER A 88 26.45 15.88 -13.22
CA SER A 88 25.80 17.18 -13.49
C SER A 88 26.58 18.09 -14.47
N ALA A 89 27.28 17.49 -15.45
CA ALA A 89 28.16 18.20 -16.38
C ALA A 89 27.48 18.64 -17.69
N ILE A 90 26.17 18.43 -17.83
CA ILE A 90 25.36 18.87 -18.97
C ILE A 90 24.66 20.21 -18.65
N PRO A 91 24.60 21.18 -19.59
CA PRO A 91 23.81 22.40 -19.43
C PRO A 91 22.31 22.12 -19.24
N ALA A 92 21.67 22.81 -18.28
CA ALA A 92 20.24 22.62 -18.00
C ALA A 92 19.34 22.93 -19.21
N ASP A 93 19.68 23.97 -19.98
CA ASP A 93 18.93 24.39 -21.18
C ASP A 93 18.96 23.33 -22.30
N SER A 94 19.98 22.47 -22.29
CA SER A 94 20.18 21.44 -23.31
C SER A 94 19.37 20.16 -23.04
N ILE A 95 18.76 20.02 -21.87
CA ILE A 95 18.02 18.80 -21.47
C ILE A 95 16.83 18.55 -22.41
N ALA A 96 16.08 19.59 -22.77
CA ALA A 96 14.95 19.48 -23.70
C ALA A 96 15.40 18.99 -25.09
N THR A 97 16.54 19.50 -25.57
CA THR A 97 17.15 19.07 -26.84
C THR A 97 17.57 17.61 -26.77
N ILE A 98 18.21 17.18 -25.66
CA ILE A 98 18.60 15.79 -25.45
C ILE A 98 17.36 14.89 -25.47
N LEU A 99 16.32 15.18 -24.70
CA LEU A 99 15.09 14.38 -24.68
C LEU A 99 14.44 14.27 -26.06
N THR A 100 14.47 15.34 -26.85
CA THR A 100 13.97 15.34 -28.23
C THR A 100 14.78 14.39 -29.10
N THR A 101 16.12 14.48 -29.06
CA THR A 101 16.98 13.56 -29.82
C THR A 101 16.83 12.11 -29.39
N LEU A 102 16.62 11.85 -28.08
CA LEU A 102 16.39 10.50 -27.56
C LEU A 102 15.07 9.92 -28.07
N ASN A 103 14.03 10.74 -28.18
CA ASN A 103 12.75 10.32 -28.75
C ASN A 103 12.85 9.95 -30.23
N ASP A 104 13.75 10.59 -30.99
CA ASP A 104 13.96 10.27 -32.41
C ASP A 104 14.70 8.94 -32.62
N VAL A 105 15.58 8.56 -31.68
CA VAL A 105 16.39 7.33 -31.77
C VAL A 105 15.77 6.11 -31.07
N VAL A 106 14.66 6.29 -30.33
CA VAL A 106 14.02 5.24 -29.53
C VAL A 106 13.60 3.99 -30.33
N SER A 107 13.36 4.15 -31.63
CA SER A 107 12.94 3.08 -32.55
C SER A 107 14.10 2.27 -33.16
N LEU A 108 15.35 2.66 -32.91
CA LEU A 108 16.52 2.11 -33.60
C LEU A 108 17.05 0.78 -33.02
N GLY A 109 16.51 0.30 -31.89
CA GLY A 109 16.81 -1.03 -31.37
C GLY A 109 16.70 -1.17 -29.85
N VAL A 110 16.67 -2.42 -29.37
CA VAL A 110 16.50 -2.76 -27.95
C VAL A 110 17.64 -2.22 -27.08
N GLU A 111 18.89 -2.29 -27.54
CA GLU A 111 20.04 -1.79 -26.79
C GLU A 111 19.93 -0.28 -26.52
N ILE A 112 19.51 0.49 -27.52
CA ILE A 112 19.29 1.94 -27.40
C ILE A 112 18.16 2.21 -26.41
N GLN A 113 17.05 1.46 -26.48
CA GLN A 113 15.93 1.60 -25.54
C GLN A 113 16.36 1.42 -24.08
N LEU A 114 17.19 0.41 -23.78
CA LEU A 114 17.70 0.18 -22.43
C LEU A 114 18.65 1.30 -21.99
N ARG A 115 19.49 1.82 -22.90
CA ARG A 115 20.36 2.97 -22.61
C ARG A 115 19.57 4.25 -22.35
N ILE A 116 18.43 4.44 -23.03
CA ILE A 116 17.52 5.57 -22.78
C ILE A 116 16.99 5.48 -21.35
N LEU A 117 16.49 4.32 -20.92
CA LEU A 117 15.98 4.12 -19.55
C LEU A 117 17.05 4.40 -18.49
N GLN A 118 18.28 3.96 -18.73
CA GLN A 118 19.43 4.22 -17.84
C GLN A 118 19.82 5.70 -17.75
N LEU A 119 19.50 6.50 -18.77
CA LEU A 119 19.81 7.93 -18.82
C LEU A 119 18.70 8.79 -18.20
N LEU A 120 17.44 8.37 -18.31
CA LEU A 120 16.29 9.12 -17.79
C LEU A 120 16.35 9.32 -16.27
N MET A 121 16.76 8.30 -15.50
CA MET A 121 16.81 8.37 -14.04
C MET A 121 17.85 9.41 -13.54
N PRO A 122 19.13 9.36 -13.93
CA PRO A 122 20.10 10.39 -13.56
C PRO A 122 19.71 11.80 -14.04
N LEU A 123 19.09 11.90 -15.23
CA LEU A 123 18.66 13.19 -15.79
C LEU A 123 17.64 13.89 -14.89
N LEU A 124 16.68 13.14 -14.34
CA LEU A 124 15.66 13.71 -13.47
C LEU A 124 16.15 13.87 -12.02
N SER A 125 17.04 12.99 -11.56
CA SER A 125 17.54 13.01 -10.18
C SER A 125 18.55 14.12 -9.93
N ASN A 126 19.47 14.35 -10.87
CA ASN A 126 20.60 15.27 -10.66
C ASN A 126 20.28 16.72 -11.06
N TYR A 127 19.23 16.93 -11.84
CA TYR A 127 18.83 18.25 -12.31
C TYR A 127 17.50 18.65 -11.67
N GLU A 128 17.59 19.53 -10.67
CA GLU A 128 16.41 20.05 -9.98
C GLU A 128 15.58 20.97 -10.89
N SER A 129 16.20 21.66 -11.85
CA SER A 129 15.55 22.57 -12.79
C SER A 129 14.62 21.89 -13.82
N VAL A 130 14.54 20.56 -13.84
CA VAL A 130 13.68 19.82 -14.78
C VAL A 130 12.24 19.85 -14.29
N HIS A 131 11.46 20.78 -14.83
CA HIS A 131 10.05 21.01 -14.51
C HIS A 131 9.17 21.10 -15.76
N GLY A 132 7.85 20.97 -15.58
CA GLY A 132 6.84 21.24 -16.59
C GLY A 132 7.03 20.41 -17.88
N PRO A 133 7.10 21.05 -19.06
CA PRO A 133 7.09 20.33 -20.35
C PRO A 133 8.30 19.40 -20.53
N VAL A 134 9.45 19.72 -19.94
CA VAL A 134 10.66 18.88 -20.02
C VAL A 134 10.46 17.59 -19.22
N LEU A 135 9.83 17.69 -18.05
CA LEU A 135 9.46 16.52 -17.24
C LEU A 135 8.43 15.66 -17.96
N ALA A 136 7.39 16.27 -18.54
CA ALA A 136 6.36 15.57 -19.31
C ALA A 136 6.98 14.79 -20.48
N GLN A 137 7.95 15.38 -21.19
CA GLN A 137 8.66 14.73 -22.29
C GLN A 137 9.48 13.51 -21.81
N ALA A 138 10.18 13.62 -20.68
CA ALA A 138 10.94 12.52 -20.10
C ALA A 138 10.03 11.35 -19.67
N LEU A 139 8.91 11.65 -19.01
CA LEU A 139 7.92 10.65 -18.61
C LEU A 139 7.27 10.00 -19.84
N LYS A 140 6.88 10.80 -20.84
CA LYS A 140 6.32 10.30 -22.12
C LYS A 140 7.24 9.29 -22.80
N LEU A 141 8.55 9.55 -22.80
CA LEU A 141 9.52 8.62 -23.36
C LEU A 141 9.55 7.29 -22.59
N CYS A 142 9.45 7.33 -21.27
CA CYS A 142 9.41 6.13 -20.43
C CYS A 142 8.10 5.35 -20.63
N PHE A 143 6.93 6.01 -20.69
CA PHE A 143 5.66 5.38 -21.00
C PHE A 143 5.67 4.68 -22.37
N LYS A 144 6.21 5.35 -23.39
CA LYS A 144 6.36 4.76 -24.74
C LYS A 144 7.23 3.49 -24.74
N LEU A 145 8.24 3.43 -23.89
CA LEU A 145 9.08 2.24 -23.73
C LEU A 145 8.39 1.14 -22.92
N GLN A 146 7.52 1.50 -21.97
CA GLN A 146 6.70 0.57 -21.20
C GLN A 146 5.65 -0.14 -22.07
N GLU A 147 5.20 0.47 -23.18
CA GLU A 147 4.34 -0.19 -24.17
C GLU A 147 5.10 -1.14 -25.13
N SER A 148 6.41 -1.30 -24.96
CA SER A 148 7.20 -2.18 -25.83
C SER A 148 6.74 -3.64 -25.73
N LYS A 149 6.66 -4.31 -26.89
CA LYS A 149 6.38 -5.75 -26.99
C LYS A 149 7.55 -6.61 -26.49
N VAL A 150 8.73 -6.02 -26.35
CA VAL A 150 9.93 -6.72 -25.85
C VAL A 150 9.89 -6.74 -24.34
N GLY A 151 9.67 -7.92 -23.75
CA GLY A 151 9.47 -8.08 -22.30
C GLY A 151 10.58 -7.47 -21.44
N VAL A 152 11.85 -7.59 -21.84
CA VAL A 152 12.98 -6.98 -21.09
C VAL A 152 12.87 -5.46 -21.04
N VAL A 153 12.48 -4.82 -22.15
CA VAL A 153 12.32 -3.36 -22.22
C VAL A 153 11.08 -2.93 -21.44
N ASN A 154 9.96 -3.65 -21.62
CA ASN A 154 8.71 -3.40 -20.90
C ASN A 154 8.91 -3.42 -19.38
N ASN A 155 9.50 -4.50 -18.85
CA ASN A 155 9.72 -4.69 -17.42
C ASN A 155 10.70 -3.66 -16.85
N THR A 156 11.78 -3.38 -17.58
CA THR A 156 12.77 -2.36 -17.18
C THR A 156 12.13 -0.98 -17.17
N ALA A 157 11.36 -0.63 -18.21
CA ALA A 157 10.65 0.64 -18.31
C ALA A 157 9.61 0.79 -17.21
N ALA A 158 8.83 -0.26 -16.91
CA ALA A 158 7.88 -0.25 -15.80
C ALA A 158 8.57 0.02 -14.46
N ALA A 159 9.71 -0.63 -14.18
CA ALA A 159 10.49 -0.37 -12.97
C ALA A 159 11.05 1.06 -12.93
N THR A 160 11.65 1.53 -14.04
CA THR A 160 12.16 2.91 -14.16
C THR A 160 11.04 3.93 -13.96
N LEU A 161 9.88 3.71 -14.56
CA LEU A 161 8.74 4.61 -14.48
C LEU A 161 8.18 4.73 -13.07
N ARG A 162 8.05 3.61 -12.33
CA ARG A 162 7.69 3.65 -10.90
C ARG A 162 8.67 4.55 -10.14
N GLN A 163 9.96 4.34 -10.33
CA GLN A 163 10.99 5.14 -9.64
C GLN A 163 10.98 6.62 -10.08
N LEU A 164 10.70 6.92 -11.35
CA LEU A 164 10.60 8.30 -11.83
C LEU A 164 9.41 9.03 -11.21
N VAL A 165 8.25 8.37 -11.12
CA VAL A 165 7.06 8.94 -10.47
C VAL A 165 7.34 9.18 -8.99
N ILE A 166 7.93 8.21 -8.28
CA ILE A 166 8.34 8.38 -6.88
C ILE A 166 9.32 9.55 -6.72
N LEU A 167 10.33 9.66 -7.59
CA LEU A 167 11.30 10.76 -7.57
C LEU A 167 10.64 12.14 -7.74
N VAL A 168 9.60 12.26 -8.58
CA VAL A 168 8.84 13.51 -8.73
C VAL A 168 8.21 13.93 -7.40
N PHE A 169 7.67 12.98 -6.63
CA PHE A 169 7.11 13.25 -5.31
C PHE A 169 8.18 13.48 -4.23
N GLU A 170 9.33 12.80 -4.31
CA GLU A 170 10.48 13.07 -3.44
C GLU A 170 11.01 14.50 -3.61
N LYS A 171 10.99 15.04 -4.84
CA LYS A 171 11.34 16.45 -5.10
C LYS A 171 10.43 17.41 -4.34
N VAL A 172 9.12 17.13 -4.28
CA VAL A 172 8.17 17.93 -3.49
C VAL A 172 8.54 17.92 -2.01
N GLY A 173 8.84 16.73 -1.46
CA GLY A 173 9.28 16.60 -0.07
C GLY A 173 10.55 17.39 0.24
N ARG A 174 11.55 17.34 -0.65
CA ARG A 174 12.80 18.12 -0.51
C ARG A 174 12.56 19.63 -0.57
N GLU A 175 11.72 20.08 -1.50
CA GLU A 175 11.37 21.49 -1.62
C GLU A 175 10.60 21.98 -0.38
N ASP A 176 9.73 21.12 0.16
CA ASP A 176 8.97 21.38 1.39
C ASP A 176 9.83 21.49 2.65
N GLU A 177 10.92 20.71 2.73
CA GLU A 177 11.91 20.80 3.81
C GLU A 177 12.80 22.04 3.69
N ALA A 178 13.12 22.44 2.47
CA ALA A 178 13.94 23.64 2.19
C ALA A 178 13.17 24.95 2.45
N LEU A 179 11.85 24.96 2.26
CA LEU A 179 10.99 26.10 2.55
C LEU A 179 10.66 26.14 4.06
N PRO A 180 11.03 27.21 4.80
CA PRO A 180 10.67 27.34 6.20
C PRO A 180 9.13 27.42 6.36
N PRO A 181 8.56 26.94 7.49
CA PRO A 181 7.12 26.83 7.71
C PRO A 181 6.34 28.16 7.71
N THR A 182 7.03 29.30 7.55
CA THR A 182 6.47 30.66 7.66
C THR A 182 6.33 31.40 6.32
N LEU A 183 6.81 30.87 5.20
CA LEU A 183 6.73 31.55 3.89
C LEU A 183 5.75 30.86 2.94
N THR A 184 4.50 30.73 3.37
CA THR A 184 3.41 30.89 2.40
C THR A 184 3.44 32.34 1.92
N VAL A 185 3.51 32.56 0.61
CA VAL A 185 3.49 33.86 -0.09
C VAL A 185 4.87 34.47 -0.32
N SER A 186 5.46 34.18 -1.48
CA SER A 186 6.23 35.15 -2.27
C SER A 186 6.26 34.72 -3.75
N GLN A 187 5.39 35.36 -4.52
CA GLN A 187 5.50 35.75 -5.93
C GLN A 187 6.33 34.83 -6.87
N SER A 188 5.63 33.99 -7.63
CA SER A 188 6.00 33.66 -9.01
C SER A 188 4.76 33.74 -9.90
N GLU A 189 4.85 34.49 -10.99
CA GLU A 189 3.78 34.73 -11.96
C GLU A 189 3.32 33.41 -12.61
N SER A 190 2.27 32.81 -12.06
CA SER A 190 1.53 31.68 -12.64
C SER A 190 0.18 31.54 -11.91
N PRO A 191 -0.84 30.89 -12.50
CA PRO A 191 -2.25 31.12 -12.14
C PRO A 191 -2.68 30.64 -10.75
N ASP A 192 -1.83 29.96 -9.99
CA ASP A 192 -2.11 29.47 -8.64
C ASP A 192 -0.97 29.91 -7.67
N PRO A 193 -1.16 30.99 -6.89
CA PRO A 193 -0.06 31.76 -6.26
C PRO A 193 0.54 31.14 -4.98
N GLY A 194 0.55 29.81 -4.84
CA GLY A 194 1.01 29.16 -3.60
C GLY A 194 1.69 27.80 -3.74
N LEU A 195 1.75 27.20 -4.93
CA LEU A 195 2.39 25.90 -5.11
C LEU A 195 3.80 26.04 -5.70
N SER A 196 4.70 25.28 -5.12
CA SER A 196 6.09 25.07 -5.54
C SER A 196 6.14 24.45 -6.95
N SER A 197 7.23 24.62 -7.70
CA SER A 197 7.31 24.09 -9.09
C SER A 197 7.21 22.57 -9.10
N SER A 198 7.89 21.89 -8.18
CA SER A 198 7.82 20.42 -8.04
C SER A 198 6.42 19.96 -7.62
N ALA A 199 5.74 20.72 -6.76
CA ALA A 199 4.39 20.39 -6.32
C ALA A 199 3.39 20.46 -7.48
N ARG A 200 3.52 21.43 -8.39
CA ARG A 200 2.67 21.52 -9.59
C ARG A 200 2.91 20.34 -10.53
N ASP A 201 4.17 19.99 -10.74
CA ASP A 201 4.54 18.83 -11.55
C ASP A 201 3.95 17.53 -10.98
N ALA A 202 4.11 17.30 -9.67
CA ALA A 202 3.57 16.12 -9.01
C ALA A 202 2.04 16.07 -9.05
N LEU A 203 1.37 17.22 -8.89
CA LEU A 203 -0.08 17.35 -9.03
C LEU A 203 -0.54 16.94 -10.44
N ALA A 204 0.11 17.50 -11.47
CA ALA A 204 -0.21 17.21 -12.87
C ALA A 204 0.04 15.73 -13.24
N VAL A 205 1.17 15.16 -12.78
CA VAL A 205 1.49 13.74 -12.98
C VAL A 205 0.43 12.85 -12.34
N PHE A 206 0.04 13.10 -11.09
CA PHE A 206 -0.95 12.26 -10.41
C PHE A 206 -2.36 12.43 -10.98
N GLN A 207 -2.71 13.64 -11.43
CA GLN A 207 -3.96 13.90 -12.15
C GLN A 207 -4.02 13.08 -13.43
N ASP A 208 -2.95 13.07 -14.23
CA ASP A 208 -2.88 12.27 -15.44
C ASP A 208 -2.93 10.77 -15.15
N LEU A 209 -2.27 10.30 -14.10
CA LEU A 209 -2.41 8.91 -13.67
C LEU A 209 -3.87 8.56 -13.37
N CYS A 210 -4.62 9.44 -12.69
CA CYS A 210 -6.06 9.28 -12.43
C CYS A 210 -6.87 9.23 -13.74
N LEU A 211 -6.66 10.19 -14.62
CA LEU A 211 -7.37 10.28 -15.90
C LEU A 211 -7.10 9.05 -16.77
N LEU A 212 -5.83 8.68 -16.97
CA LEU A 212 -5.40 7.56 -17.79
C LEU A 212 -5.93 6.22 -17.26
N THR A 213 -5.89 6.01 -15.94
CA THR A 213 -6.41 4.78 -15.33
C THR A 213 -7.93 4.70 -15.46
N GLY A 214 -8.62 5.84 -15.44
CA GLY A 214 -10.05 5.96 -15.73
C GLY A 214 -10.43 5.84 -17.22
N GLY A 215 -9.45 5.75 -18.12
CA GLY A 215 -9.65 5.70 -19.57
C GLY A 215 -9.95 7.06 -20.22
N LEU A 216 -9.60 8.15 -19.55
CA LEU A 216 -9.72 9.53 -20.04
C LEU A 216 -8.37 10.02 -20.61
N SER A 217 -8.41 11.10 -21.40
CA SER A 217 -7.22 11.70 -21.99
C SER A 217 -6.41 12.48 -20.93
N PRO A 218 -5.07 12.35 -20.93
CA PRO A 218 -4.19 13.11 -20.05
C PRO A 218 -4.13 14.60 -20.47
N GLN A 219 -3.73 15.46 -19.53
CA GLN A 219 -3.58 16.91 -19.75
C GLN A 219 -2.11 17.34 -19.82
N PHE A 220 -1.21 16.62 -19.14
CA PHE A 220 0.20 17.00 -19.01
C PHE A 220 1.13 16.09 -19.84
N ILE A 221 0.96 14.78 -19.73
CA ILE A 221 1.76 13.75 -20.41
C ILE A 221 1.00 13.28 -21.63
N ASP A 222 1.42 13.71 -22.82
CA ASP A 222 0.78 13.34 -24.08
C ASP A 222 1.05 11.87 -24.46
N ILE A 223 0.24 10.95 -23.90
CA ILE A 223 0.24 9.51 -24.17
C ILE A 223 -1.15 8.98 -24.54
N VAL A 224 -1.18 7.87 -25.28
CA VAL A 224 -2.42 7.30 -25.84
C VAL A 224 -3.23 6.52 -24.80
N GLY A 225 -2.55 5.84 -23.87
CA GLY A 225 -3.22 5.08 -22.83
C GLY A 225 -2.27 4.52 -21.79
N LEU A 226 -2.84 3.93 -20.75
CA LEU A 226 -2.13 3.27 -19.67
C LEU A 226 -2.86 1.99 -19.29
N ALA A 227 -2.13 0.90 -19.09
CA ALA A 227 -2.72 -0.33 -18.57
C ALA A 227 -3.29 -0.07 -17.17
N ARG A 228 -4.58 -0.40 -16.96
CA ARG A 228 -5.29 -0.11 -15.70
C ARG A 228 -4.58 -0.66 -14.47
N THR A 229 -4.11 -1.90 -14.54
CA THR A 229 -3.36 -2.56 -13.44
C THR A 229 -2.11 -1.77 -13.06
N PHE A 230 -1.35 -1.31 -14.05
CA PHE A 230 -0.13 -0.54 -13.81
C PHE A 230 -0.43 0.88 -13.30
N GLY A 231 -1.50 1.52 -13.78
CA GLY A 231 -1.97 2.80 -13.26
C GLY A 231 -2.39 2.74 -11.79
N LEU A 232 -3.14 1.71 -11.40
CA LEU A 232 -3.52 1.47 -10.00
C LEU A 232 -2.30 1.20 -9.10
N GLU A 233 -1.31 0.44 -9.57
CA GLU A 233 -0.05 0.22 -8.84
C GLU A 233 0.74 1.51 -8.62
N LEU A 234 0.80 2.38 -9.63
CA LEU A 234 1.49 3.67 -9.51
C LEU A 234 0.80 4.58 -8.49
N MET A 235 -0.54 4.64 -8.51
CA MET A 235 -1.30 5.37 -7.49
C MET A 235 -1.04 4.82 -6.10
N GLU A 236 -1.15 3.50 -5.92
CA GLU A 236 -0.89 2.84 -4.64
C GLU A 236 0.52 3.17 -4.12
N SER A 237 1.53 3.08 -4.99
CA SER A 237 2.92 3.37 -4.63
C SER A 237 3.10 4.80 -4.18
N VAL A 238 2.58 5.77 -4.93
CA VAL A 238 2.67 7.20 -4.59
C VAL A 238 2.01 7.49 -3.25
N LEU A 239 0.81 6.96 -3.00
CA LEU A 239 0.10 7.19 -1.74
C LEU A 239 0.82 6.51 -0.57
N THR A 240 1.36 5.31 -0.77
CA THR A 240 2.08 4.56 0.26
C THR A 240 3.34 5.28 0.72
N TYR A 241 4.15 5.80 -0.21
CA TYR A 241 5.44 6.42 0.11
C TYR A 241 5.35 7.92 0.40
N HIS A 242 4.36 8.64 -0.15
CA HIS A 242 4.29 10.11 -0.07
C HIS A 242 2.98 10.66 0.50
N SER A 243 2.28 9.91 1.36
CA SER A 243 1.04 10.38 2.01
C SER A 243 1.19 11.69 2.80
N SER A 244 2.40 12.04 3.25
CA SER A 244 2.68 13.33 3.91
C SER A 244 2.46 14.52 2.99
N VAL A 245 2.83 14.40 1.70
CA VAL A 245 2.65 15.45 0.68
C VAL A 245 1.16 15.78 0.52
N PHE A 246 0.31 14.76 0.46
CA PHE A 246 -1.15 14.90 0.34
C PHE A 246 -1.79 15.57 1.57
N ARG A 247 -1.20 15.40 2.76
CA ARG A 247 -1.68 16.04 4.00
C ARG A 247 -1.25 17.49 4.13
N ARG A 248 -0.05 17.83 3.61
CA ARG A 248 0.51 19.17 3.71
C ARG A 248 -0.10 20.14 2.70
N HIS A 249 -0.35 19.68 1.47
CA HIS A 249 -0.81 20.54 0.37
C HIS A 249 -2.30 20.37 0.07
N ARG A 250 -3.07 21.45 0.26
CA ARG A 250 -4.53 21.43 0.02
C ARG A 250 -4.94 20.99 -1.40
N PRO A 251 -4.24 21.39 -2.49
CA PRO A 251 -4.62 20.95 -3.84
C PRO A 251 -4.55 19.44 -4.05
N PHE A 252 -3.63 18.74 -3.38
CA PHE A 252 -3.56 17.28 -3.46
C PHE A 252 -4.78 16.62 -2.80
N ALA A 253 -5.31 17.19 -1.72
CA ALA A 253 -6.54 16.70 -1.11
C ALA A 253 -7.76 16.89 -2.05
N ALA A 254 -7.82 18.00 -2.80
CA ALA A 254 -8.85 18.20 -3.83
C ALA A 254 -8.70 17.19 -4.98
N LEU A 255 -7.46 16.96 -5.44
CA LEU A 255 -7.16 15.97 -6.48
C LEU A 255 -7.63 14.56 -6.12
N LEU A 256 -7.47 14.15 -4.84
CA LEU A 256 -8.01 12.88 -4.35
C LEU A 256 -9.54 12.82 -4.50
N ARG A 257 -10.26 13.87 -4.11
CA ARG A 257 -11.74 13.91 -4.12
C ARG A 257 -12.31 14.02 -5.53
N ASP A 258 -11.71 14.86 -6.36
CA ASP A 258 -12.29 15.24 -7.66
C ASP A 258 -11.89 14.26 -8.78
N HIS A 259 -10.73 13.62 -8.67
CA HIS A 259 -10.20 12.74 -9.71
C HIS A 259 -9.99 11.30 -9.24
N MET A 260 -9.24 11.07 -8.16
CA MET A 260 -8.91 9.69 -7.75
C MET A 260 -10.15 8.93 -7.31
N CYS A 261 -10.90 9.44 -6.32
CA CYS A 261 -12.01 8.70 -5.73
C CYS A 261 -13.11 8.35 -6.75
N PRO A 262 -13.56 9.25 -7.63
CA PRO A 262 -14.54 8.92 -8.67
C PRO A 262 -14.06 7.82 -9.61
N VAL A 263 -12.78 7.84 -10.02
CA VAL A 263 -12.18 6.82 -10.87
C VAL A 263 -12.17 5.47 -10.15
N VAL A 264 -11.73 5.44 -8.89
CA VAL A 264 -11.65 4.20 -8.10
C VAL A 264 -13.05 3.61 -7.85
N ILE A 265 -14.05 4.42 -7.52
CA ILE A 265 -15.45 3.98 -7.35
C ILE A 265 -16.01 3.39 -8.64
N LYS A 266 -15.76 4.07 -9.78
CA LYS A 266 -16.18 3.59 -11.10
C LYS A 266 -15.52 2.25 -11.44
N LEU A 267 -14.19 2.15 -11.27
CA LEU A 267 -13.44 0.93 -11.55
C LEU A 267 -13.88 -0.23 -10.66
N PHE A 268 -14.30 0.01 -9.41
CA PHE A 268 -14.87 -1.04 -8.56
C PHE A 268 -16.12 -1.66 -9.17
N SER A 269 -16.97 -0.83 -9.78
CA SER A 269 -18.23 -1.28 -10.37
C SER A 269 -18.02 -1.94 -11.73
N ASP A 270 -17.01 -1.50 -12.49
CA ASP A 270 -16.74 -1.97 -13.85
C ASP A 270 -15.80 -3.17 -13.92
N SER A 271 -14.93 -3.37 -12.93
CA SER A 271 -13.88 -4.41 -12.98
C SER A 271 -14.41 -5.79 -12.61
N SER A 272 -14.09 -6.77 -13.45
CA SER A 272 -14.40 -8.19 -13.24
C SER A 272 -13.15 -9.07 -13.18
N ASP A 273 -11.99 -8.54 -13.59
CA ASP A 273 -10.73 -9.25 -13.60
C ASP A 273 -10.04 -9.20 -12.24
N PHE A 274 -9.50 -10.34 -11.81
CA PHE A 274 -8.81 -10.48 -10.53
C PHE A 274 -7.64 -9.48 -10.35
N PRO A 275 -6.73 -9.25 -11.34
CA PRO A 275 -5.57 -8.39 -11.16
C PRO A 275 -5.94 -6.93 -10.89
N SER A 276 -6.91 -6.38 -11.61
CA SER A 276 -7.37 -5.01 -11.41
C SER A 276 -8.11 -4.88 -10.08
N TYR A 277 -8.98 -5.84 -9.76
CA TYR A 277 -9.77 -5.81 -8.54
C TYR A 277 -8.89 -5.90 -7.29
N MET A 278 -7.88 -6.78 -7.27
CA MET A 278 -6.92 -6.88 -6.17
C MET A 278 -6.13 -5.58 -5.96
N ARG A 279 -5.65 -4.93 -7.02
CA ARG A 279 -4.96 -3.62 -6.92
C ARG A 279 -5.89 -2.52 -6.44
N LEU A 280 -7.16 -2.57 -6.83
CA LEU A 280 -8.18 -1.67 -6.33
C LEU A 280 -8.43 -1.85 -4.83
N MET A 281 -8.47 -3.09 -4.34
CA MET A 281 -8.61 -3.41 -2.92
C MET A 281 -7.42 -2.88 -2.10
N ARG A 282 -6.20 -2.98 -2.63
CA ARG A 282 -5.00 -2.39 -2.02
C ARG A 282 -5.10 -0.87 -1.96
N LEU A 283 -5.62 -0.24 -3.01
CA LEU A 283 -5.86 1.20 -3.07
C LEU A 283 -6.96 1.66 -2.09
N PHE A 284 -8.02 0.88 -1.91
CA PHE A 284 -9.00 1.08 -0.85
C PHE A 284 -8.35 1.01 0.53
N PHE A 285 -7.53 -0.03 0.77
CA PHE A 285 -6.88 -0.21 2.05
C PHE A 285 -5.94 0.96 2.39
N ILE A 286 -5.07 1.39 1.47
CA ILE A 286 -4.17 2.53 1.72
C ILE A 286 -4.96 3.84 1.90
N SER A 287 -6.06 4.03 1.17
CA SER A 287 -6.92 5.21 1.31
C SER A 287 -7.57 5.28 2.70
N ILE A 288 -8.16 4.17 3.16
CA ILE A 288 -8.77 4.07 4.49
C ILE A 288 -7.69 4.18 5.58
N LYS A 289 -6.53 3.56 5.38
CA LYS A 289 -5.47 3.55 6.39
C LYS A 289 -4.76 4.89 6.52
N GLN A 290 -4.43 5.58 5.42
CA GLN A 290 -3.57 6.76 5.45
C GLN A 290 -4.29 8.07 5.10
N LEU A 291 -5.36 8.03 4.30
CA LEU A 291 -6.03 9.22 3.75
C LEU A 291 -7.38 9.53 4.40
N ARG A 292 -7.81 8.75 5.40
CA ARG A 292 -9.10 8.90 6.12
C ARG A 292 -9.43 10.31 6.61
N THR A 293 -8.42 11.09 7.00
CA THR A 293 -8.62 12.49 7.45
C THR A 293 -8.82 13.47 6.29
N LEU A 294 -8.38 13.11 5.08
CA LEU A 294 -8.47 13.95 3.88
C LEU A 294 -9.74 13.69 3.08
N ILE A 295 -10.22 12.44 3.06
CA ILE A 295 -11.37 11.96 2.27
C ILE A 295 -12.36 11.15 3.13
N PRO A 296 -12.95 11.74 4.20
CA PRO A 296 -13.81 11.00 5.12
C PRO A 296 -15.11 10.50 4.47
N VAL A 297 -15.70 11.24 3.55
CA VAL A 297 -16.94 10.84 2.87
C VAL A 297 -16.68 9.65 1.93
N GLU A 298 -15.59 9.70 1.19
CA GLU A 298 -15.21 8.65 0.26
C GLU A 298 -14.77 7.38 1.01
N CYS A 299 -14.13 7.51 2.18
CA CYS A 299 -13.83 6.37 3.04
C CYS A 299 -15.10 5.66 3.56
N GLU A 300 -16.16 6.41 3.91
CA GLU A 300 -17.47 5.82 4.25
C GLU A 300 -18.01 5.01 3.07
N ILE A 301 -17.93 5.57 1.85
CA ILE A 301 -18.36 4.88 0.62
C ILE A 301 -17.54 3.60 0.41
N TYR A 302 -16.21 3.65 0.52
CA TYR A 302 -15.33 2.48 0.35
C TYR A 302 -15.64 1.38 1.35
N ILE A 303 -15.80 1.72 2.64
CA ILE A 303 -16.13 0.73 3.67
C ILE A 303 -17.51 0.13 3.41
N THR A 304 -18.49 0.94 3.02
CA THR A 304 -19.83 0.46 2.68
C THR A 304 -19.80 -0.48 1.47
N MET A 305 -19.00 -0.18 0.45
CA MET A 305 -18.80 -1.05 -0.71
C MET A 305 -18.11 -2.37 -0.34
N LEU A 306 -17.09 -2.32 0.54
CA LEU A 306 -16.44 -3.51 1.07
C LEU A 306 -17.40 -4.38 1.91
N ILE A 307 -18.28 -3.77 2.71
CA ILE A 307 -19.30 -4.48 3.48
C ILE A 307 -20.28 -5.21 2.54
N ARG A 308 -20.73 -4.54 1.47
CA ARG A 308 -21.60 -5.17 0.45
C ARG A 308 -20.93 -6.33 -0.27
N LEU A 309 -19.62 -6.23 -0.49
CA LEU A 309 -18.86 -7.30 -1.12
C LEU A 309 -18.84 -8.59 -0.28
N LEU A 310 -19.21 -8.51 1.00
CA LEU A 310 -19.33 -9.68 1.86
C LEU A 310 -20.62 -10.48 1.62
N ASP A 311 -21.57 -9.97 0.83
CA ASP A 311 -22.82 -10.67 0.53
C ASP A 311 -22.57 -11.98 -0.26
N PRO A 312 -23.38 -13.03 -0.04
CA PRO A 312 -23.17 -14.36 -0.64
C PRO A 312 -23.30 -14.39 -2.16
N ASP A 313 -23.89 -13.36 -2.77
CA ASP A 313 -24.07 -13.24 -4.22
C ASP A 313 -22.75 -12.97 -4.95
N TYR A 314 -21.74 -12.45 -4.25
CA TYR A 314 -20.43 -12.16 -4.83
C TYR A 314 -19.54 -13.41 -4.90
N PRO A 315 -18.65 -13.52 -5.91
CA PRO A 315 -17.73 -14.62 -6.02
C PRO A 315 -16.77 -14.65 -4.82
N MET A 316 -16.45 -15.86 -4.36
CA MET A 316 -15.69 -16.09 -3.12
C MET A 316 -14.38 -15.30 -3.04
N TRP A 317 -13.64 -15.20 -4.15
CA TRP A 317 -12.36 -14.48 -4.17
C TRP A 317 -12.52 -12.98 -3.91
N GLN A 318 -13.61 -12.35 -4.33
CA GLN A 318 -13.91 -10.95 -4.03
C GLN A 318 -14.22 -10.76 -2.55
N ARG A 319 -15.08 -11.65 -2.00
CA ARG A 319 -15.42 -11.67 -0.58
C ARG A 319 -14.16 -11.79 0.29
N VAL A 320 -13.23 -12.66 -0.12
CA VAL A 320 -11.95 -12.89 0.56
C VAL A 320 -11.05 -11.67 0.49
N LEU A 321 -10.94 -11.01 -0.68
CA LEU A 321 -10.16 -9.77 -0.79
C LEU A 321 -10.68 -8.68 0.17
N ALA A 322 -12.01 -8.49 0.27
CA ALA A 322 -12.59 -7.57 1.25
C ALA A 322 -12.28 -7.99 2.70
N MET A 323 -12.38 -9.29 3.02
CA MET A 323 -12.04 -9.79 4.35
C MET A 323 -10.55 -9.63 4.70
N GLU A 324 -9.63 -9.75 3.75
CA GLU A 324 -8.21 -9.49 3.96
C GLU A 324 -7.96 -7.99 4.22
N VAL A 325 -8.63 -7.09 3.49
CA VAL A 325 -8.61 -5.63 3.77
C VAL A 325 -9.11 -5.36 5.18
N PHE A 326 -10.25 -5.93 5.55
CA PHE A 326 -10.83 -5.78 6.89
C PHE A 326 -9.94 -6.35 8.00
N ARG A 327 -9.26 -7.47 7.76
CA ARG A 327 -8.25 -7.99 8.68
C ARG A 327 -7.12 -6.99 8.90
N GLY A 328 -6.65 -6.35 7.84
CA GLY A 328 -5.69 -5.26 7.92
C GLY A 328 -6.19 -4.08 8.76
N MET A 329 -7.48 -3.75 8.65
CA MET A 329 -8.13 -2.69 9.43
C MET A 329 -8.27 -3.06 10.92
N CYS A 330 -8.68 -4.29 11.22
CA CYS A 330 -8.81 -4.80 12.60
C CYS A 330 -7.45 -4.86 13.34
N GLY A 331 -6.34 -4.91 12.60
CA GLY A 331 -4.99 -4.84 13.16
C GLY A 331 -4.61 -3.46 13.73
N ASP A 332 -5.33 -2.40 13.36
CA ASP A 332 -5.04 -1.01 13.70
C ASP A 332 -6.11 -0.43 14.63
N GLY A 333 -5.79 -0.35 15.93
CA GLY A 333 -6.71 0.18 16.94
C GLY A 333 -6.98 1.67 16.80
N GLU A 334 -6.07 2.46 16.22
CA GLU A 334 -6.29 3.89 15.97
C GLU A 334 -7.27 4.10 14.82
N LEU A 335 -7.16 3.28 13.77
CA LEU A 335 -8.11 3.29 12.68
C LEU A 335 -9.54 2.96 13.17
N LEU A 336 -9.71 1.89 13.94
CA LEU A 336 -11.03 1.52 14.46
C LEU A 336 -11.66 2.63 15.31
N ARG A 337 -10.86 3.27 16.17
CA ARG A 337 -11.30 4.43 16.96
C ARG A 337 -11.69 5.61 16.09
N PHE A 338 -10.90 5.89 15.05
CA PHE A 338 -11.20 6.95 14.10
C PHE A 338 -12.56 6.70 13.43
N LEU A 339 -12.81 5.49 12.92
CA LEU A 339 -14.09 5.14 12.27
C LEU A 339 -15.28 5.41 13.19
N TYR A 340 -15.23 4.91 14.43
CA TYR A 340 -16.31 5.15 15.38
C TYR A 340 -16.50 6.63 15.70
N SER A 341 -15.40 7.38 15.88
CA SER A 341 -15.48 8.80 16.22
C SER A 341 -15.99 9.68 15.08
N GLU A 342 -15.64 9.33 13.84
CA GLU A 342 -15.94 10.15 12.67
C GLU A 342 -17.33 9.85 12.09
N TYR A 343 -17.80 8.60 12.21
CA TYR A 343 -19.08 8.15 11.64
C TYR A 343 -20.13 7.90 12.72
N ASP A 344 -19.91 6.92 13.60
CA ASP A 344 -20.94 6.43 14.54
C ASP A 344 -21.31 7.41 15.66
N LEU A 345 -20.41 8.32 16.06
CA LEU A 345 -20.72 9.36 17.04
C LEU A 345 -21.59 10.50 16.48
N ARG A 346 -21.76 10.60 15.15
CA ARG A 346 -22.56 11.67 14.54
C ARG A 346 -24.03 11.24 14.45
N GLU A 347 -24.92 11.98 15.13
CA GLU A 347 -26.36 11.66 15.26
C GLU A 347 -27.13 11.44 13.94
N ARG A 348 -26.60 11.89 12.79
CA ARG A 348 -27.25 11.79 11.46
C ARG A 348 -26.49 10.95 10.45
N ALA A 349 -25.33 10.41 10.83
CA ALA A 349 -24.53 9.57 9.93
C ALA A 349 -24.94 8.09 10.06
N LYS A 350 -24.62 7.29 9.04
CA LYS A 350 -24.76 5.84 9.13
C LYS A 350 -23.69 5.28 10.07
N PRO A 351 -24.02 4.29 10.92
CA PRO A 351 -23.06 3.72 11.86
C PRO A 351 -22.12 2.73 11.14
N VAL A 352 -21.09 3.28 10.50
CA VAL A 352 -20.12 2.53 9.68
C VAL A 352 -19.36 1.48 10.51
N TYR A 353 -18.94 1.82 11.73
CA TYR A 353 -18.22 0.89 12.59
C TYR A 353 -19.14 -0.25 13.06
N ALA A 354 -20.35 0.06 13.53
CA ALA A 354 -21.31 -0.98 13.95
C ALA A 354 -21.69 -1.90 12.78
N ASP A 355 -21.97 -1.35 11.59
CA ASP A 355 -22.29 -2.12 10.39
C ASP A 355 -21.12 -3.01 9.96
N PHE A 356 -19.90 -2.51 10.08
CA PHE A 356 -18.68 -3.28 9.82
C PHE A 356 -18.55 -4.49 10.75
N ILE A 357 -18.68 -4.31 12.07
CA ILE A 357 -18.60 -5.42 13.04
C ILE A 357 -19.77 -6.40 12.84
N ALA A 358 -20.97 -5.89 12.55
CA ALA A 358 -22.12 -6.73 12.25
C ALA A 358 -21.89 -7.58 11.00
N ALA A 359 -21.27 -7.03 9.95
CA ALA A 359 -20.94 -7.77 8.74
C ALA A 359 -19.93 -8.90 9.00
N LEU A 360 -18.89 -8.66 9.82
CA LEU A 360 -17.96 -9.70 10.26
C LEU A 360 -18.68 -10.83 11.02
N GLY A 361 -19.62 -10.47 11.90
CA GLY A 361 -20.45 -11.43 12.65
C GLY A 361 -21.42 -12.22 11.76
N ARG A 362 -21.94 -11.61 10.69
CA ARG A 362 -22.74 -12.33 9.68
C ARG A 362 -21.91 -13.38 8.96
N ILE A 363 -20.69 -13.05 8.52
CA ILE A 363 -19.78 -14.03 7.91
C ILE A 363 -19.50 -15.19 8.86
N ALA A 364 -19.31 -14.93 10.16
CA ALA A 364 -19.09 -15.99 11.14
C ALA A 364 -20.24 -17.01 11.19
N THR A 365 -21.48 -16.59 10.93
CA THR A 365 -22.70 -17.39 11.13
C THR A 365 -23.41 -17.82 9.84
N GLU A 366 -22.88 -17.44 8.67
CA GLU A 366 -23.57 -17.55 7.36
C GLU A 366 -23.88 -19.00 6.92
N LYS A 367 -23.02 -19.97 7.26
CA LYS A 367 -23.23 -21.40 6.94
C LYS A 367 -22.80 -22.27 8.12
N PRO A 368 -23.71 -22.53 9.07
CA PRO A 368 -23.37 -23.28 10.27
C PRO A 368 -22.80 -24.68 9.95
N ASN A 369 -23.32 -25.33 8.90
CA ASN A 369 -22.98 -26.71 8.56
C ASN A 369 -21.61 -26.89 7.89
N SER A 370 -20.96 -25.84 7.38
CA SER A 370 -19.67 -25.96 6.68
C SER A 370 -18.45 -26.09 7.60
N ILE A 371 -18.60 -25.83 8.90
CA ILE A 371 -17.49 -25.86 9.88
C ILE A 371 -17.71 -26.94 10.95
N GLY A 372 -18.62 -27.89 10.71
CA GLY A 372 -18.90 -28.97 11.64
C GLY A 372 -19.41 -28.47 12.99
N ILE A 373 -20.69 -28.07 13.05
CA ILE A 373 -21.38 -27.92 14.34
C ILE A 373 -21.29 -29.25 15.05
N ALA A 374 -20.80 -29.24 16.29
CA ALA A 374 -20.87 -30.38 17.17
C ALA A 374 -22.33 -30.58 17.63
N ASN A 375 -23.21 -31.05 16.74
CA ASN A 375 -24.51 -31.56 17.17
C ASN A 375 -24.22 -32.76 18.07
N GLY A 376 -24.58 -32.64 19.34
CA GLY A 376 -24.40 -33.64 20.41
C GLY A 376 -25.22 -34.92 20.22
N SER A 377 -25.24 -35.50 19.03
CA SER A 377 -25.64 -36.87 18.81
C SER A 377 -24.40 -37.71 18.67
N ALA A 378 -24.11 -38.50 19.69
CA ALA A 378 -23.19 -39.62 19.58
C ALA A 378 -23.68 -40.53 18.43
N ALA A 379 -23.15 -40.32 17.23
CA ALA A 379 -23.28 -41.26 16.15
C ALA A 379 -22.49 -42.50 16.57
N THR A 380 -23.21 -43.51 17.00
CA THR A 380 -22.70 -44.86 17.22
C THR A 380 -22.07 -45.32 15.90
N PRO A 381 -20.82 -45.81 15.88
CA PRO A 381 -20.27 -46.39 14.68
C PRO A 381 -21.03 -47.69 14.39
N GLN A 382 -21.93 -47.68 13.41
CA GLN A 382 -22.50 -48.90 12.85
C GLN A 382 -21.44 -49.57 11.98
N PRO A 383 -21.12 -50.86 12.21
CA PRO A 383 -20.27 -51.62 11.31
C PRO A 383 -21.15 -52.21 10.19
N THR A 384 -20.99 -51.70 8.98
CA THR A 384 -21.38 -52.43 7.76
C THR A 384 -20.09 -52.52 6.93
N GLY A 385 -19.46 -53.68 6.78
CA GLY A 385 -20.03 -54.88 6.20
C GLY A 385 -19.54 -54.99 4.75
N THR A 386 -18.29 -55.41 4.59
CA THR A 386 -17.67 -56.08 3.41
C THR A 386 -18.33 -55.92 2.04
N ALA A 387 -17.59 -55.28 1.12
CA ALA A 387 -17.55 -55.68 -0.29
C ALA A 387 -16.10 -55.63 -0.81
N LEU A 388 -15.56 -56.80 -1.11
CA LEU A 388 -14.26 -57.06 -1.74
C LEU A 388 -14.33 -56.87 -3.27
N THR A 389 -13.13 -56.83 -3.88
CA THR A 389 -12.74 -56.86 -5.32
C THR A 389 -12.44 -55.48 -5.93
N THR A 390 -11.28 -55.18 -6.53
CA THR A 390 -10.05 -55.93 -6.84
C THR A 390 -8.93 -54.91 -7.05
N ALA A 391 -7.77 -55.17 -6.46
CA ALA A 391 -6.53 -54.44 -6.70
C ALA A 391 -5.93 -54.79 -8.07
N ALA A 392 -5.27 -53.80 -8.69
CA ALA A 392 -4.19 -54.02 -9.66
C ALA A 392 -2.93 -53.33 -9.13
N GLU A 393 -1.88 -54.12 -8.94
CA GLU A 393 -0.61 -53.83 -8.28
C GLU A 393 0.36 -53.01 -9.15
N ALA A 394 1.20 -52.19 -8.51
CA ALA A 394 2.65 -52.10 -8.76
C ALA A 394 3.35 -51.27 -7.65
N PRO A 395 4.66 -51.50 -7.36
CA PRO A 395 5.16 -51.56 -5.99
C PRO A 395 6.15 -50.45 -5.59
N GLY A 396 6.32 -50.26 -4.28
CA GLY A 396 7.61 -49.84 -3.70
C GLY A 396 7.67 -48.41 -3.16
N GLY A 397 7.49 -48.27 -1.84
CA GLY A 397 7.79 -47.03 -1.11
C GLY A 397 7.40 -47.10 0.36
N ASN A 398 8.26 -47.70 1.20
CA ASN A 398 8.16 -47.59 2.65
C ASN A 398 8.33 -46.12 3.07
N GLY A 399 7.26 -45.49 3.56
CA GLY A 399 7.29 -44.25 4.34
C GLY A 399 6.49 -44.46 5.63
N PRO A 400 6.88 -43.82 6.75
CA PRO A 400 6.26 -44.08 8.04
C PRO A 400 4.79 -43.64 8.04
N GLU A 401 3.90 -44.59 8.30
CA GLU A 401 2.48 -44.35 8.52
C GLU A 401 2.29 -43.51 9.79
N GLY A 402 1.85 -42.28 9.57
CA GLY A 402 1.50 -41.30 10.58
C GLY A 402 0.77 -40.15 9.90
N SER A 403 -0.16 -40.45 8.99
CA SER A 403 -1.10 -39.44 8.50
C SER A 403 -2.28 -39.41 9.46
N ASP A 404 -2.22 -38.49 10.44
CA ASP A 404 -3.44 -37.97 11.06
C ASP A 404 -4.36 -37.54 9.92
N SER A 405 -5.41 -38.33 9.66
CA SER A 405 -6.51 -37.91 8.81
C SER A 405 -7.22 -36.77 9.53
N VAL A 406 -6.72 -35.55 9.36
CA VAL A 406 -7.37 -34.35 9.92
C VAL A 406 -8.75 -34.26 9.28
N ASP A 407 -9.79 -34.46 10.10
CA ASP A 407 -11.17 -34.38 9.67
C ASP A 407 -11.42 -33.04 8.94
N PRO A 408 -11.94 -33.05 7.70
CA PRO A 408 -12.23 -31.82 6.94
C PRO A 408 -13.32 -30.94 7.60
N SER A 409 -13.96 -31.43 8.66
CA SER A 409 -14.94 -30.69 9.47
C SER A 409 -14.33 -29.84 10.60
N VAL A 410 -13.01 -29.84 10.79
CA VAL A 410 -12.34 -29.04 11.83
C VAL A 410 -11.80 -27.75 11.21
N LEU A 411 -12.13 -26.60 11.80
CA LEU A 411 -11.46 -25.34 11.46
C LEU A 411 -10.06 -25.35 12.09
N SER A 412 -9.07 -25.75 11.30
CA SER A 412 -7.67 -25.66 11.69
C SER A 412 -6.93 -24.62 10.87
N ARG A 413 -5.97 -23.92 11.49
CA ARG A 413 -5.05 -23.01 10.78
C ARG A 413 -4.40 -23.67 9.57
N SER A 414 -4.00 -24.93 9.66
CA SER A 414 -3.31 -25.65 8.57
C SER A 414 -4.19 -25.88 7.34
N LEU A 415 -5.50 -26.06 7.55
CA LEU A 415 -6.50 -26.33 6.52
C LEU A 415 -7.15 -25.05 5.97
N ALA A 416 -7.25 -24.01 6.80
CA ALA A 416 -7.91 -22.76 6.43
C ALA A 416 -6.96 -21.73 5.79
N LEU A 417 -5.64 -21.84 5.98
CA LEU A 417 -4.70 -20.84 5.47
C LEU A 417 -4.46 -20.96 3.96
N VAL A 418 -4.74 -19.89 3.23
CA VAL A 418 -4.10 -19.64 1.95
C VAL A 418 -2.63 -19.27 2.23
N ARG A 419 -1.67 -20.00 1.66
CA ARG A 419 -0.22 -19.80 1.91
C ARG A 419 0.27 -18.37 1.61
N VAL A 420 -0.36 -17.70 0.65
CA VAL A 420 -0.09 -16.30 0.28
C VAL A 420 -1.43 -15.60 0.16
N GLN A 421 -1.62 -14.49 0.87
CA GLN A 421 -2.86 -13.70 0.84
C GLN A 421 -3.22 -13.30 -0.59
N CYS A 422 -4.50 -13.29 -0.93
CA CYS A 422 -4.98 -12.91 -2.26
C CYS A 422 -4.52 -11.49 -2.64
N LEU A 423 -4.47 -10.56 -1.67
CA LEU A 423 -3.94 -9.20 -1.84
C LEU A 423 -2.45 -9.13 -2.22
N ASP A 424 -1.67 -10.17 -1.93
CA ASP A 424 -0.22 -10.20 -2.18
C ASP A 424 0.14 -10.93 -3.48
N GLN A 425 -0.83 -11.48 -4.21
CA GLN A 425 -0.60 -12.24 -5.45
C GLN A 425 -0.53 -11.35 -6.69
N LEU A 426 0.43 -10.42 -6.72
CA LEU A 426 0.55 -9.36 -7.74
C LEU A 426 0.69 -9.86 -9.18
N ASP A 427 1.31 -11.03 -9.37
CA ASP A 427 1.68 -11.56 -10.69
C ASP A 427 0.62 -12.48 -11.31
N LYS A 428 -0.44 -12.84 -10.58
CA LYS A 428 -1.44 -13.80 -11.05
C LYS A 428 -2.56 -13.12 -11.83
N VAL A 429 -2.98 -13.77 -12.91
CA VAL A 429 -4.10 -13.34 -13.77
C VAL A 429 -5.45 -13.87 -13.26
N GLU A 430 -5.45 -15.03 -12.59
CA GLU A 430 -6.64 -15.69 -12.08
C GLU A 430 -6.60 -15.82 -10.55
N PRO A 431 -7.77 -15.85 -9.88
CA PRO A 431 -7.84 -16.02 -8.44
C PRO A 431 -7.27 -17.39 -8.03
N PRO A 432 -6.53 -17.48 -6.90
CA PRO A 432 -6.07 -18.75 -6.38
C PRO A 432 -7.24 -19.64 -5.94
N PRO A 433 -7.03 -20.96 -5.80
CA PRO A 433 -8.01 -21.82 -5.13
C PRO A 433 -8.12 -21.41 -3.65
N ILE A 434 -9.33 -21.12 -3.19
CA ILE A 434 -9.60 -20.65 -1.84
C ILE A 434 -10.40 -21.72 -1.08
N PRO A 435 -9.94 -22.16 0.12
CA PRO A 435 -10.71 -23.07 0.95
C PRO A 435 -11.99 -22.42 1.50
N ASP A 436 -13.10 -23.16 1.53
CA ASP A 436 -14.39 -22.70 2.08
C ASP A 436 -14.30 -22.22 3.54
N SER A 437 -13.37 -22.79 4.30
CA SER A 437 -13.10 -22.43 5.69
C SER A 437 -12.36 -21.10 5.88
N TYR A 438 -11.75 -20.54 4.81
CA TYR A 438 -10.88 -19.37 4.93
C TYR A 438 -11.64 -18.10 5.34
N LEU A 439 -12.86 -17.90 4.83
CA LEU A 439 -13.69 -16.74 5.19
C LEU A 439 -14.03 -16.72 6.68
N PHE A 440 -14.36 -17.88 7.25
CA PHE A 440 -14.67 -18.01 8.67
C PHE A 440 -13.42 -17.81 9.53
N TYR A 441 -12.28 -18.37 9.11
CA TYR A 441 -11.00 -18.10 9.76
C TYR A 441 -10.68 -16.59 9.77
N LEU A 442 -10.83 -15.89 8.63
CA LEU A 442 -10.60 -14.45 8.56
C LEU A 442 -11.58 -13.67 9.45
N SER A 443 -12.86 -14.03 9.45
CA SER A 443 -13.86 -13.42 10.33
C SER A 443 -13.50 -13.58 11.80
N MET A 444 -13.12 -14.78 12.23
CA MET A 444 -12.66 -15.05 13.59
C MET A 444 -11.47 -14.15 13.95
N MET A 445 -10.44 -14.10 13.08
CA MET A 445 -9.25 -13.26 13.30
C MET A 445 -9.56 -11.77 13.37
N CYS A 446 -10.51 -11.28 12.56
CA CYS A 446 -10.96 -9.90 12.61
C CYS A 446 -11.67 -9.60 13.94
N LEU A 447 -12.61 -10.45 14.35
CA LEU A 447 -13.41 -10.25 15.58
C LEU A 447 -12.54 -10.32 16.84
N THR A 448 -11.65 -11.32 16.95
CA THR A 448 -10.70 -11.39 18.07
C THR A 448 -9.73 -10.21 18.05
N GLY A 449 -9.26 -9.82 16.86
CA GLY A 449 -8.39 -8.66 16.67
C GLY A 449 -9.02 -7.36 17.16
N VAL A 450 -10.30 -7.11 16.85
CA VAL A 450 -11.04 -5.93 17.34
C VAL A 450 -11.05 -5.92 18.87
N VAL A 451 -11.42 -7.03 19.50
CA VAL A 451 -11.48 -7.13 20.97
C VAL A 451 -10.10 -6.89 21.59
N ASP A 452 -9.05 -7.50 21.04
CA ASP A 452 -7.69 -7.33 21.55
C ASP A 452 -7.23 -5.88 21.46
N LYS A 453 -7.57 -5.13 20.40
CA LYS A 453 -7.22 -3.71 20.29
C LYS A 453 -7.98 -2.83 21.29
N LEU A 454 -9.26 -3.11 21.51
CA LEU A 454 -10.04 -2.40 22.53
C LEU A 454 -9.50 -2.70 23.94
N ALA A 455 -9.26 -3.97 24.23
CA ALA A 455 -8.72 -4.45 25.50
C ALA A 455 -7.31 -3.90 25.79
N ALA A 456 -6.41 -3.92 24.81
CA ALA A 456 -5.06 -3.36 24.92
C ALA A 456 -5.06 -1.84 25.21
N THR A 457 -6.12 -1.13 24.83
CA THR A 457 -6.26 0.30 25.11
C THR A 457 -6.78 0.54 26.53
N THR A 458 -7.74 -0.27 26.99
CA THR A 458 -8.44 -0.02 28.27
C THR A 458 -7.79 -0.71 29.46
N LEU A 459 -7.41 -1.99 29.34
CA LEU A 459 -6.94 -2.79 30.48
C LEU A 459 -5.69 -2.20 31.17
N PRO A 460 -4.66 -1.70 30.47
CA PRO A 460 -3.52 -1.07 31.13
C PRO A 460 -3.91 0.16 31.96
N LEU A 461 -4.86 0.96 31.47
CA LEU A 461 -5.36 2.15 32.17
C LEU A 461 -6.15 1.78 33.43
N VAL A 462 -6.87 0.65 33.40
CA VAL A 462 -7.52 0.08 34.58
C VAL A 462 -6.45 -0.33 35.60
N THR A 463 -5.43 -1.08 35.19
CA THR A 463 -4.37 -1.54 36.12
C THR A 463 -3.59 -0.40 36.77
N GLN A 464 -3.41 0.72 36.07
CA GLN A 464 -2.74 1.91 36.62
C GLN A 464 -3.61 2.70 37.62
N SER A 465 -4.94 2.55 37.53
CA SER A 465 -5.88 3.23 38.42
C SER A 465 -6.30 2.37 39.63
N LEU A 466 -5.93 1.08 39.63
CA LEU A 466 -5.98 0.27 40.83
C LEU A 466 -4.94 0.78 41.84
N PRO A 467 -5.31 1.11 43.08
CA PRO A 467 -4.33 1.36 44.13
C PRO A 467 -3.50 0.08 44.30
N LEU A 468 -2.20 0.14 43.96
CA LEU A 468 -1.24 -0.91 44.23
C LEU A 468 -1.29 -1.24 45.73
N ALA A 469 -1.91 -2.36 46.07
CA ALA A 469 -1.80 -2.91 47.40
C ALA A 469 -0.33 -3.34 47.61
N ALA A 470 0.34 -2.60 48.52
CA ALA A 470 1.61 -2.86 49.20
C ALA A 470 2.93 -2.39 48.53
N SER A 471 3.50 -1.30 49.08
CA SER A 471 4.63 -1.41 50.02
C SER A 471 4.88 -0.08 50.75
N GLY A 472 4.58 -0.04 52.05
CA GLY A 472 5.20 0.84 53.06
C GLY A 472 5.06 2.37 52.94
N ALA A 473 3.93 2.94 53.38
CA ALA A 473 3.84 4.13 54.27
C ALA A 473 2.40 4.67 54.30
N SER A 474 1.91 4.94 55.52
CA SER A 474 0.58 5.53 55.85
C SER A 474 0.35 6.86 55.10
N PRO A 475 -0.89 7.27 54.75
CA PRO A 475 -1.75 7.96 55.74
C PRO A 475 -3.28 7.78 55.59
N VAL A 476 -3.98 7.93 56.73
CA VAL A 476 -5.38 8.39 56.95
C VAL A 476 -6.54 7.64 56.23
N PRO A 477 -7.43 6.96 56.97
CA PRO A 477 -8.63 6.35 56.39
C PRO A 477 -9.76 7.39 56.22
N GLU A 478 -10.12 7.70 54.98
CA GLU A 478 -11.47 8.20 54.65
C GLU A 478 -12.51 7.07 54.88
N PRO A 479 -13.76 7.41 55.26
CA PRO A 479 -14.72 6.43 55.75
C PRO A 479 -15.17 5.45 54.64
N LEU A 480 -14.73 4.21 54.82
CA LEU A 480 -15.25 2.93 54.32
C LEU A 480 -16.59 3.01 53.55
N SER A 481 -16.49 2.91 52.22
CA SER A 481 -17.47 2.19 51.41
C SER A 481 -16.83 0.86 50.99
N ASP A 482 -17.47 -0.24 51.42
CA ASP A 482 -17.11 -1.66 51.35
C ASP A 482 -15.79 -2.10 50.65
N PRO A 483 -14.86 -2.74 51.37
CA PRO A 483 -13.62 -3.28 50.81
C PRO A 483 -13.77 -4.66 50.11
N THR A 484 -15.00 -5.17 49.94
CA THR A 484 -15.26 -6.54 49.45
C THR A 484 -15.58 -6.64 47.96
N VAL A 485 -15.69 -5.53 47.25
CA VAL A 485 -16.06 -5.51 45.83
C VAL A 485 -14.81 -5.24 44.99
N PRO A 486 -14.31 -6.21 44.19
CA PRO A 486 -13.12 -5.99 43.36
C PRO A 486 -13.34 -4.78 42.45
N VAL A 487 -12.29 -3.99 42.19
CA VAL A 487 -12.37 -2.73 41.44
C VAL A 487 -13.02 -2.88 40.04
N LEU A 488 -12.96 -4.08 39.45
CA LEU A 488 -13.66 -4.43 38.20
C LEU A 488 -15.18 -4.33 38.26
N THR A 489 -15.76 -4.31 39.46
CA THR A 489 -17.20 -4.15 39.68
C THR A 489 -17.62 -2.69 39.86
N ARG A 490 -16.68 -1.77 40.13
CA ARG A 490 -16.98 -0.34 40.35
C ARG A 490 -16.92 0.49 39.06
N GLY A 491 -16.36 -0.06 37.99
CA GLY A 491 -16.15 0.63 36.72
C GLY A 491 -15.14 1.79 36.85
N LEU A 492 -14.55 2.22 35.74
CA LEU A 492 -13.74 3.43 35.72
C LEU A 492 -14.63 4.68 35.81
N ASN A 493 -14.24 5.67 36.61
CA ASN A 493 -14.92 6.97 36.63
C ASN A 493 -14.46 7.81 35.42
N LEU A 494 -15.16 7.63 34.31
CA LEU A 494 -14.82 8.16 32.98
C LEU A 494 -14.64 9.70 32.96
N ASP A 495 -15.29 10.43 33.86
CA ASP A 495 -15.28 11.90 33.88
C ASP A 495 -14.03 12.48 34.57
N GLN A 496 -13.39 11.73 35.47
CA GLN A 496 -12.23 12.19 36.25
C GLN A 496 -10.89 11.62 35.77
N HIS A 497 -10.91 10.64 34.87
CA HIS A 497 -9.68 10.05 34.32
C HIS A 497 -9.01 10.98 33.31
N ALA A 498 -7.67 11.06 33.38
CA ALA A 498 -6.84 11.80 32.42
C ALA A 498 -7.07 11.38 30.95
N HIS A 499 -7.50 10.14 30.71
CA HIS A 499 -7.84 9.60 29.39
C HIS A 499 -9.35 9.41 29.17
N GLY A 500 -10.19 10.17 29.88
CA GLY A 500 -11.66 10.01 29.87
C GLY A 500 -12.32 10.11 28.49
N ALA A 501 -11.80 10.94 27.58
CA ALA A 501 -12.31 11.03 26.20
C ALA A 501 -12.09 9.73 25.42
N LEU A 502 -10.87 9.17 25.50
CA LEU A 502 -10.53 7.90 24.85
C LEU A 502 -11.36 6.74 25.40
N LEU A 503 -11.53 6.66 26.71
CA LEU A 503 -12.31 5.61 27.35
C LEU A 503 -13.81 5.71 27.01
N ARG A 504 -14.36 6.93 26.86
CA ARG A 504 -15.75 7.13 26.39
C ARG A 504 -15.93 6.63 24.96
N THR A 505 -14.98 6.91 24.07
CA THR A 505 -14.99 6.36 22.71
C THR A 505 -14.97 4.83 22.73
N VAL A 506 -14.05 4.22 23.49
CA VAL A 506 -13.95 2.74 23.58
C VAL A 506 -15.21 2.12 24.22
N ARG A 507 -15.82 2.79 25.20
CA ARG A 507 -17.12 2.39 25.77
C ARG A 507 -18.21 2.36 24.72
N GLY A 508 -18.33 3.43 23.92
CA GLY A 508 -19.30 3.49 22.83
C GLY A 508 -19.06 2.42 21.76
N MET A 509 -17.79 2.18 21.39
CA MET A 509 -17.42 1.12 20.46
C MET A 509 -17.81 -0.27 20.98
N THR A 510 -17.54 -0.54 22.26
CA THR A 510 -17.89 -1.82 22.91
C THR A 510 -19.40 -2.01 22.96
N ASP A 511 -20.15 -0.94 23.26
CA ASP A 511 -21.63 -0.96 23.31
C ASP A 511 -22.25 -1.20 21.92
N ALA A 512 -21.64 -0.68 20.85
CA ALA A 512 -22.09 -0.94 19.48
C ALA A 512 -21.71 -2.35 18.98
N ALA A 513 -20.55 -2.87 19.38
CA ALA A 513 -19.98 -4.10 18.83
C ALA A 513 -20.43 -5.38 19.54
N TRP A 514 -20.81 -5.31 20.83
CA TRP A 514 -21.02 -6.51 21.65
C TRP A 514 -22.09 -7.49 21.13
N PRO A 515 -23.22 -7.10 20.49
CA PRO A 515 -24.22 -8.07 20.05
C PRO A 515 -23.67 -8.99 18.96
N ALA A 516 -22.97 -8.41 17.98
CA ALA A 516 -22.35 -9.15 16.89
C ALA A 516 -21.18 -10.02 17.38
N LEU A 517 -20.35 -9.48 18.28
CA LEU A 517 -19.25 -10.23 18.91
C LEU A 517 -19.78 -11.43 19.72
N LEU A 518 -20.81 -11.22 20.53
CA LEU A 518 -21.42 -12.29 21.34
C LEU A 518 -22.01 -13.39 20.46
N ALA A 519 -22.75 -13.04 19.41
CA ALA A 519 -23.34 -14.00 18.50
C ALA A 519 -22.26 -14.84 17.79
N ALA A 520 -21.23 -14.19 17.25
CA ALA A 520 -20.14 -14.85 16.55
C ALA A 520 -19.29 -15.72 17.48
N PHE A 521 -18.91 -15.23 18.66
CA PHE A 521 -18.13 -16.00 19.62
C PHE A 521 -18.92 -17.19 20.17
N SER A 522 -20.21 -17.02 20.46
CA SER A 522 -21.07 -18.13 20.88
C SER A 522 -21.16 -19.19 19.78
N PHE A 523 -21.27 -18.79 18.51
CA PHE A 523 -21.24 -19.72 17.39
C PHE A 523 -19.91 -20.48 17.28
N TYR A 524 -18.77 -19.78 17.36
CA TYR A 524 -17.46 -20.42 17.32
C TYR A 524 -17.22 -21.38 18.51
N LEU A 525 -17.79 -21.12 19.69
CA LEU A 525 -17.75 -22.06 20.82
C LEU A 525 -18.47 -23.39 20.55
N THR A 526 -19.48 -23.40 19.66
CA THR A 526 -20.19 -24.62 19.24
C THR A 526 -19.52 -25.35 18.07
N THR A 527 -18.46 -24.77 17.53
CA THR A 527 -17.75 -25.24 16.33
C THR A 527 -16.51 -26.04 16.71
N ARG A 528 -16.10 -27.01 15.89
CA ARG A 528 -14.84 -27.76 16.09
C ARG A 528 -13.64 -26.90 15.66
N LEU A 529 -13.00 -26.26 16.63
CA LEU A 529 -11.78 -25.46 16.45
C LEU A 529 -10.54 -26.26 16.83
N ASP A 530 -9.38 -25.94 16.23
CA ASP A 530 -8.09 -26.38 16.77
C ASP A 530 -7.78 -25.71 18.13
N ASP A 531 -6.90 -26.32 18.92
CA ASP A 531 -6.58 -25.86 20.29
C ASP A 531 -6.10 -24.40 20.35
N GLU A 532 -5.43 -23.96 19.29
CA GLU A 532 -4.83 -22.65 19.19
C GLU A 532 -5.87 -21.58 18.88
N LEU A 533 -6.75 -21.82 17.90
CA LEU A 533 -7.90 -20.96 17.62
C LEU A 533 -8.86 -20.93 18.80
N PHE A 534 -9.12 -22.07 19.43
CA PHE A 534 -9.94 -22.13 20.64
C PHE A 534 -9.34 -21.27 21.76
N ARG A 535 -8.03 -21.35 22.01
CA ARG A 535 -7.37 -20.51 23.02
C ARG A 535 -7.50 -19.02 22.68
N GLN A 536 -7.30 -18.64 21.42
CA GLN A 536 -7.47 -17.25 20.99
C GLN A 536 -8.90 -16.75 21.16
N LEU A 537 -9.90 -17.58 20.84
CA LEU A 537 -11.30 -17.27 21.08
C LEU A 537 -11.55 -17.03 22.57
N MET A 538 -11.07 -17.93 23.43
CA MET A 538 -11.26 -17.83 24.88
C MET A 538 -10.58 -16.60 25.47
N THR A 539 -9.37 -16.27 25.03
CA THR A 539 -8.68 -15.03 25.43
C THR A 539 -9.46 -13.80 25.00
N ALA A 540 -9.96 -13.74 23.76
CA ALA A 540 -10.81 -12.65 23.31
C ALA A 540 -12.12 -12.56 24.11
N TYR A 541 -12.74 -13.70 24.44
CA TYR A 541 -13.96 -13.76 25.25
C TYR A 541 -13.72 -13.18 26.66
N GLN A 542 -12.60 -13.54 27.29
CA GLN A 542 -12.17 -13.01 28.58
C GLN A 542 -11.89 -11.50 28.48
N HIS A 543 -11.16 -11.07 27.45
CA HIS A 543 -10.88 -9.66 27.19
C HIS A 543 -12.16 -8.84 27.06
N LEU A 544 -13.14 -9.30 26.28
CA LEU A 544 -14.41 -8.61 26.09
C LEU A 544 -15.23 -8.52 27.39
N THR A 545 -15.20 -9.59 28.20
CA THR A 545 -15.89 -9.63 29.49
C THR A 545 -15.25 -8.64 30.49
N ASN A 546 -13.93 -8.66 30.61
CA ASN A 546 -13.18 -7.75 31.47
C ASN A 546 -13.33 -6.28 31.02
N LEU A 547 -13.28 -6.05 29.71
CA LEU A 547 -13.50 -4.73 29.10
C LEU A 547 -14.89 -4.19 29.44
N SER A 548 -15.92 -5.02 29.29
CA SER A 548 -17.31 -4.64 29.61
C SER A 548 -17.47 -4.29 31.09
N GLY A 549 -16.88 -5.07 32.00
CA GLY A 549 -16.86 -4.76 33.43
C GLY A 549 -16.13 -3.45 33.75
N ALA A 550 -14.93 -3.26 33.21
CA ALA A 550 -14.11 -2.08 33.42
C ALA A 550 -14.79 -0.77 32.93
N LEU A 551 -15.54 -0.84 31.83
CA LEU A 551 -16.25 0.28 31.24
C LEU A 551 -17.66 0.51 31.83
N GLY A 552 -18.05 -0.28 32.83
CA GLY A 552 -19.35 -0.19 33.49
C GLY A 552 -20.53 -0.62 32.61
N LEU A 553 -20.28 -1.47 31.60
CA LEU A 553 -21.31 -2.01 30.72
C LEU A 553 -21.84 -3.33 31.29
N GLY A 554 -22.89 -3.24 32.13
CA GLY A 554 -23.47 -4.41 32.81
C GLY A 554 -24.14 -5.40 31.85
N THR A 555 -24.97 -4.92 30.92
CA THR A 555 -25.68 -5.77 29.95
C THR A 555 -24.76 -6.68 29.14
N PRO A 556 -23.72 -6.18 28.43
CA PRO A 556 -22.83 -7.06 27.67
C PRO A 556 -22.03 -8.00 28.56
N ARG A 557 -21.57 -7.54 29.73
CA ARG A 557 -20.85 -8.38 30.70
C ARG A 557 -21.70 -9.58 31.10
N ASP A 558 -22.94 -9.35 31.52
CA ASP A 558 -23.83 -10.39 32.02
C ASP A 558 -24.28 -11.34 30.89
N ALA A 559 -24.47 -10.82 29.67
CA ALA A 559 -24.78 -11.63 28.50
C ALA A 559 -23.62 -12.57 28.11
N LEU A 560 -22.37 -12.09 28.15
CA LEU A 560 -21.17 -12.90 27.90
C LEU A 560 -21.01 -14.00 28.96
N LEU A 561 -21.12 -13.65 30.25
CA LEU A 561 -21.06 -14.63 31.33
C LEU A 561 -22.17 -15.68 31.19
N THR A 562 -23.39 -15.25 30.87
CA THR A 562 -24.52 -16.17 30.66
C THR A 562 -24.27 -17.12 29.49
N SER A 563 -23.74 -16.62 28.37
CA SER A 563 -23.40 -17.47 27.22
C SER A 563 -22.30 -18.46 27.59
N LEU A 564 -21.24 -18.05 28.29
CA LEU A 564 -20.18 -18.96 28.73
C LEU A 564 -20.72 -20.04 29.69
N CYS A 565 -21.56 -19.67 30.66
CA CYS A 565 -22.20 -20.62 31.56
C CYS A 565 -23.04 -21.67 30.80
N LYS A 566 -23.78 -21.26 29.76
CA LYS A 566 -24.58 -22.18 28.93
C LYS A 566 -23.74 -23.20 28.14
N HIS A 567 -22.50 -22.86 27.78
CA HIS A 567 -21.62 -23.76 27.03
C HIS A 567 -20.71 -24.61 27.94
N CYS A 568 -20.43 -24.14 29.16
CA CYS A 568 -19.59 -24.86 30.12
C CYS A 568 -20.38 -25.80 31.06
N LEU A 569 -21.66 -25.55 31.29
CA LEU A 569 -22.51 -26.37 32.14
C LEU A 569 -23.29 -27.39 31.29
N PRO A 570 -23.25 -28.69 31.62
CA PRO A 570 -23.92 -29.75 30.88
C PRO A 570 -25.45 -29.71 30.97
#